data_AF-A0A1A6H3T9-F1
#
_entry.id   AF-A0A1A6H3T9-F1
#
_cell.length_a   1.000
_cell.length_b   1.000
_cell.length_c   1.000
_cell.angle_alpha   90.00
_cell.angle_beta   90.00
_cell.angle_gamma   90.00
#
_symmetry.space_group_name_H-M   'P 1'
#
loop_
_entity.id
_entity.type
_entity.pdbx_description
1 polymer ?
#
loop_
_entity_poly.entity_id
_entity_poly.type
_entity_poly.pdbx_seq_one_letter_code
_entity_poly.pdbx_strand_id
1 'polypeptide(L)'
;MGEALHLARDFGYTCETEFPAKAVGEHLARQHMEQKEQTARKKMILATKQICKEFQDLLSQDRSPLGSSRPTPILDLDIQRHLTHFSLITHGFGTPAICAALSTFQTVLSEMLNYLEKHTTHKNGGAADSGQGHANSEKAPLRKASEAAEKEDGEERRRRGRKER
;
A
#
# COMPACT_ATOMS: atom_id res chain seq x y z
N MET A 1 -19.98 -4.05 23.96
CA MET A 1 -19.86 -3.12 22.82
C MET A 1 -18.89 -1.96 23.07
N GLY A 2 -18.68 -1.47 24.31
CA GLY A 2 -17.73 -0.39 24.57
C GLY A 2 -16.26 -0.73 24.24
N GLU A 3 -15.82 -1.96 24.53
CA GLU A 3 -14.42 -2.37 24.32
C GLU A 3 -14.00 -2.40 22.84
N ALA A 4 -14.86 -2.89 21.95
CA ALA A 4 -14.59 -2.93 20.51
C ALA A 4 -14.52 -1.52 19.88
N LEU A 5 -15.34 -0.59 20.39
CA LEU A 5 -15.28 0.82 19.98
C LEU A 5 -14.01 1.50 20.49
N HIS A 6 -13.58 1.21 21.72
CA HIS A 6 -12.30 1.69 22.22
C HIS A 6 -11.14 1.12 21.39
N LEU A 7 -11.16 -0.18 21.09
CA LEU A 7 -10.15 -0.80 20.24
C LEU A 7 -10.10 -0.18 18.83
N ALA A 8 -11.26 0.15 18.24
CA ALA A 8 -11.32 0.84 16.95
C ALA A 8 -10.64 2.21 16.98
N ARG A 9 -10.91 2.98 18.04
CA ARG A 9 -10.28 4.29 18.24
C ARG A 9 -8.79 4.16 18.47
N ASP A 10 -8.37 3.26 19.35
CA ASP A 10 -6.97 3.06 19.70
C ASP A 10 -6.18 2.55 18.48
N PHE A 11 -6.75 1.63 17.71
CA PHE A 11 -6.19 1.18 16.44
C PHE A 11 -6.05 2.34 15.44
N GLY A 12 -7.08 3.17 15.28
CA GLY A 12 -7.04 4.36 14.43
C GLY A 12 -5.92 5.32 14.83
N TYR A 13 -5.78 5.59 16.14
CA TYR A 13 -4.70 6.41 16.68
C TYR A 13 -3.32 5.80 16.39
N THR A 14 -3.11 4.51 16.68
CA THR A 14 -1.86 3.82 16.37
C THR A 14 -1.52 3.87 14.87
N CYS A 15 -2.53 3.70 14.02
CA CYS A 15 -2.40 3.81 12.56
C CYS A 15 -1.97 5.20 12.08
N GLU A 16 -2.34 6.25 12.81
CA GLU A 16 -2.02 7.64 12.49
C GLU A 16 -0.67 8.08 13.07
N THR A 17 -0.37 7.72 14.32
CA THR A 17 0.79 8.25 15.05
C THR A 17 2.01 7.34 15.04
N GLU A 18 1.81 6.02 15.09
CA GLU A 18 2.89 5.06 15.27
C GLU A 18 3.31 4.38 13.95
N PHE A 19 2.39 4.28 12.98
CA PHE A 19 2.70 3.59 11.74
C PHE A 19 3.75 4.37 10.93
N PRO A 20 4.85 3.73 10.47
CA PRO A 20 5.95 4.42 9.81
C PRO A 20 5.67 4.71 8.32
N ALA A 21 4.57 5.40 8.01
CA ALA A 21 4.06 5.59 6.65
C ALA A 21 5.12 6.17 5.69
N LYS A 22 5.89 7.16 6.16
CA LYS A 22 6.97 7.79 5.39
C LYS A 22 8.08 6.80 5.04
N ALA A 23 8.65 6.11 6.02
CA ALA A 23 9.73 5.16 5.77
C ALA A 23 9.30 4.05 4.81
N VAL A 24 8.07 3.54 4.97
CA VAL A 24 7.49 2.52 4.08
C VAL A 24 7.28 3.08 2.67
N GLY A 25 6.66 4.25 2.54
CA GLY A 25 6.38 4.89 1.24
C GLY A 25 7.65 5.20 0.46
N GLU A 26 8.67 5.77 1.11
CA GLU A 26 9.96 6.02 0.49
C GLU A 26 10.66 4.72 0.06
N HIS A 27 10.58 3.66 0.88
CA HIS A 27 11.15 2.36 0.53
C HIS A 27 10.51 1.76 -0.72
N LEU A 28 9.18 1.79 -0.81
CA LEU A 28 8.45 1.29 -1.98
C LEU A 28 8.73 2.12 -3.24
N ALA A 29 8.85 3.45 -3.10
CA ALA A 29 9.11 4.32 -4.23
C ALA A 29 10.52 4.14 -4.82
N ARG A 30 11.53 3.83 -3.98
CA ARG A 30 12.92 3.56 -4.41
C ARG A 30 13.05 2.42 -5.42
N GLN A 31 12.12 1.47 -5.42
CA GLN A 31 12.14 0.35 -6.36
C GLN A 31 11.78 0.74 -7.80
N HIS A 32 11.25 1.95 -8.02
CA HIS A 32 10.69 2.39 -9.31
C HIS A 32 11.24 3.75 -9.76
N MET A 33 12.56 3.88 -9.78
CA MET A 33 13.25 5.16 -10.07
C MET A 33 13.51 5.43 -11.55
N GLU A 34 13.20 4.49 -12.44
CA GLU A 34 13.43 4.65 -13.87
C GLU A 34 12.56 5.77 -14.45
N GLN A 35 13.22 6.78 -15.02
CA GLN A 35 12.57 8.02 -15.47
C GLN A 35 11.47 7.78 -16.51
N LYS A 36 11.65 6.80 -17.39
CA LYS A 36 10.69 6.46 -18.44
C LYS A 36 9.39 5.89 -17.89
N GLU A 37 9.43 5.26 -16.71
CA GLU A 37 8.29 4.59 -16.08
C GLU A 37 7.64 5.43 -14.97
N GLN A 38 8.35 6.43 -14.45
CA GLN A 38 7.91 7.30 -13.37
C GLN A 38 6.53 7.94 -13.61
N THR A 39 6.27 8.44 -14.82
CA THR A 39 4.97 9.04 -15.14
C THR A 39 3.83 8.02 -15.05
N ALA A 40 4.04 6.80 -15.57
CA ALA A 40 3.05 5.73 -15.48
C ALA A 40 2.88 5.29 -14.02
N ARG A 41 3.98 5.20 -13.25
CA ARG A 41 3.95 4.85 -11.84
C ARG A 41 3.15 5.84 -10.99
N LYS A 42 3.37 7.15 -11.19
CA LYS A 42 2.58 8.20 -10.50
C LYS A 42 1.09 8.09 -10.82
N LYS A 43 0.74 7.84 -12.09
CA LYS A 43 -0.67 7.62 -12.49
C LYS A 43 -1.29 6.40 -11.80
N MET A 44 -0.57 5.29 -11.70
CA MET A 44 -1.03 4.10 -10.97
C MET A 44 -1.26 4.41 -9.49
N ILE A 45 -0.32 5.11 -8.84
CA ILE A 45 -0.47 5.48 -7.43
C ILE A 45 -1.70 6.37 -7.21
N LEU A 46 -1.92 7.37 -8.07
CA LEU A 46 -3.10 8.23 -8.01
C LEU A 46 -4.41 7.45 -8.23
N ALA A 47 -4.44 6.54 -9.20
CA ALA A 47 -5.59 5.68 -9.42
C ALA A 47 -5.88 4.79 -8.21
N THR A 48 -4.85 4.21 -7.58
CA THR A 48 -5.01 3.43 -6.35
C THR A 48 -5.57 4.29 -5.21
N LYS A 49 -5.05 5.51 -5.01
CA LYS A 49 -5.58 6.44 -4.00
C LYS A 49 -7.08 6.72 -4.23
N GLN A 50 -7.47 6.93 -5.48
CA GLN A 50 -8.87 7.19 -5.84
C GLN A 50 -9.79 6.00 -5.46
N ILE A 51 -9.41 4.77 -5.82
CA ILE A 51 -10.18 3.57 -5.47
C ILE A 51 -10.25 3.37 -3.94
N CYS A 52 -9.15 3.60 -3.23
CA CYS A 52 -9.16 3.56 -1.76
C CYS A 52 -10.14 4.56 -1.16
N LYS A 53 -10.19 5.78 -1.73
CA LYS A 53 -11.08 6.84 -1.27
C LYS A 53 -12.56 6.51 -1.54
N GLU A 54 -12.89 6.03 -2.73
CA GLU A 54 -14.26 5.60 -3.07
C GLU A 54 -14.75 4.49 -2.14
N PHE A 55 -13.89 3.51 -1.85
CA PHE A 55 -14.26 2.44 -0.92
C PHE A 55 -14.43 2.95 0.51
N GLN A 56 -13.54 3.82 0.98
CA GLN A 56 -13.65 4.45 2.29
C GLN A 56 -14.94 5.30 2.41
N ASP A 57 -15.31 6.01 1.34
CA ASP A 57 -16.52 6.83 1.29
C ASP A 57 -17.78 5.97 1.37
N LEU A 58 -17.81 4.81 0.72
CA LEU A 58 -18.90 3.84 0.87
C LEU A 58 -18.99 3.32 2.32
N LEU A 59 -17.86 2.95 2.93
CA LEU A 59 -17.83 2.47 4.31
C LEU A 59 -18.25 3.56 5.32
N SER A 60 -17.96 4.82 5.04
CA SER A 60 -18.38 5.96 5.88
C SER A 60 -19.91 6.16 5.92
N GLN A 61 -20.60 5.62 4.92
CA GLN A 61 -22.05 5.64 4.81
C GLN A 61 -22.73 4.45 5.49
N ASP A 62 -21.97 3.52 6.07
CA ASP A 62 -22.52 2.41 6.84
C ASP A 62 -23.38 2.96 8.01
N ARG A 63 -24.66 2.58 8.02
CA ARG A 63 -25.64 2.91 9.07
C ARG A 63 -26.11 1.62 9.77
N SER A 64 -25.19 0.73 10.07
CA SER A 64 -25.49 -0.47 10.84
C SER A 64 -25.90 -0.12 12.28
N PRO A 65 -26.99 -0.72 12.81
CA PRO A 65 -27.44 -0.46 14.17
C PRO A 65 -26.46 -1.06 15.18
N LEU A 66 -25.66 -0.20 15.81
CA LEU A 66 -24.71 -0.58 16.85
C LEU A 66 -25.19 -0.06 18.22
N GLY A 67 -25.20 -0.92 19.23
CA GLY A 67 -25.67 -0.60 20.57
C GLY A 67 -27.15 -0.23 20.59
N SER A 68 -27.48 0.92 21.16
CA SER A 68 -28.84 1.47 21.17
C SER A 68 -29.17 2.32 19.93
N SER A 69 -28.20 2.55 19.03
CA SER A 69 -28.43 3.35 17.83
C SER A 69 -29.25 2.58 16.78
N ARG A 70 -30.20 3.28 16.16
CA ARG A 70 -31.07 2.76 15.09
C ARG A 70 -31.15 3.78 13.94
N PRO A 71 -30.04 4.04 13.23
CA PRO A 71 -30.03 5.01 12.14
C PRO A 71 -30.83 4.49 10.93
N THR A 72 -31.44 5.41 10.17
CA THR A 72 -32.08 5.07 8.90
C THR A 72 -31.02 4.71 7.86
N PRO A 73 -31.15 3.56 7.15
CA PRO A 73 -30.28 3.21 6.04
C PRO A 73 -30.27 4.28 4.94
N ILE A 74 -29.08 4.59 4.43
CA ILE A 74 -28.88 5.52 3.30
C ILE A 74 -28.30 4.82 2.06
N LEU A 75 -27.68 3.65 2.27
CA LEU A 75 -27.18 2.78 1.21
C LEU A 75 -28.32 1.90 0.69
N ASP A 76 -28.11 1.33 -0.51
CA ASP A 76 -28.95 0.26 -1.03
C ASP A 76 -29.08 -0.87 0.01
N LEU A 77 -30.31 -1.36 0.19
CA LEU A 77 -30.63 -2.31 1.26
C LEU A 77 -29.78 -3.59 1.21
N ASP A 78 -29.43 -4.05 0.01
CA ASP A 78 -28.59 -5.23 -0.15
C ASP A 78 -27.16 -4.98 0.38
N ILE A 79 -26.55 -3.85 0.03
CA ILE A 79 -25.23 -3.45 0.54
C ILE A 79 -25.28 -3.23 2.05
N GLN A 80 -26.27 -2.49 2.54
CA GLN A 80 -26.42 -2.22 3.98
C GLN A 80 -26.57 -3.53 4.78
N ARG A 81 -27.30 -4.53 4.26
CA ARG A 81 -27.45 -5.83 4.91
C ARG A 81 -26.11 -6.54 5.10
N HIS A 82 -25.25 -6.55 4.08
CA HIS A 82 -23.93 -7.15 4.15
C HIS A 82 -23.01 -6.42 5.15
N LEU A 83 -23.03 -5.08 5.12
CA LEU A 83 -22.26 -4.26 6.06
C LEU A 83 -22.75 -4.48 7.50
N THR A 84 -24.06 -4.54 7.74
CA THR A 84 -24.61 -4.83 9.07
C THR A 84 -24.23 -6.20 9.58
N HIS A 85 -24.27 -7.22 8.74
CA HIS A 85 -23.79 -8.55 9.11
C HIS A 85 -22.31 -8.51 9.53
N PHE A 86 -21.47 -7.83 8.75
CA PHE A 86 -20.06 -7.63 9.07
C PHE A 86 -19.85 -6.86 10.39
N SER A 87 -20.58 -5.76 10.62
CA SER A 87 -20.50 -5.00 11.87
C SER A 87 -20.93 -5.83 13.07
N LEU A 88 -21.95 -6.68 12.94
CA LEU A 88 -22.40 -7.55 14.03
C LEU A 88 -21.34 -8.61 14.39
N ILE A 89 -20.75 -9.28 13.40
CA ILE A 89 -19.72 -10.31 13.62
C ILE A 89 -18.43 -9.70 14.19
N THR A 90 -18.05 -8.50 13.72
CA THR A 90 -16.86 -7.80 14.20
C THR A 90 -17.11 -6.94 15.44
N HIS A 91 -18.30 -7.03 16.04
CA HIS A 91 -18.70 -6.24 17.20
C HIS A 91 -18.55 -4.72 17.03
N GLY A 92 -18.71 -4.22 15.79
CA GLY A 92 -18.59 -2.81 15.43
C GLY A 92 -17.17 -2.31 15.23
N PHE A 93 -16.14 -3.15 15.44
CA PHE A 93 -14.74 -2.78 15.23
C PHE A 93 -14.33 -2.78 13.76
N GLY A 94 -14.89 -3.69 12.95
CA GLY A 94 -14.39 -4.00 11.60
C GLY A 94 -14.38 -2.81 10.64
N THR A 95 -15.53 -2.14 10.46
CA THR A 95 -15.65 -1.01 9.52
C THR A 95 -14.68 0.13 9.88
N PRO A 96 -14.63 0.62 11.14
CA PRO A 96 -13.62 1.60 11.56
C PRO A 96 -12.17 1.14 11.34
N ALA A 97 -11.85 -0.13 11.61
CA ALA A 97 -10.50 -0.65 11.43
C ALA A 97 -10.07 -0.64 9.95
N ILE A 98 -10.97 -1.05 9.04
CA ILE A 98 -10.71 -0.97 7.60
C ILE A 98 -10.50 0.49 7.18
N CYS A 99 -11.34 1.41 7.64
CA CYS A 99 -11.20 2.83 7.34
C CYS A 99 -9.85 3.39 7.82
N ALA A 100 -9.42 3.04 9.05
CA ALA A 100 -8.12 3.45 9.58
C ALA A 100 -6.96 2.89 8.74
N ALA A 101 -7.00 1.60 8.39
CA ALA A 101 -5.98 0.97 7.56
C ALA A 101 -5.90 1.60 6.16
N LEU A 102 -7.04 1.92 5.55
CA LEU A 102 -7.10 2.61 4.25
C LEU A 102 -6.54 4.04 4.35
N SER A 103 -6.80 4.77 5.43
CA SER A 103 -6.19 6.09 5.66
C SER A 103 -4.67 5.98 5.74
N THR A 104 -4.15 5.05 6.55
CA THR A 104 -2.70 4.80 6.67
C THR A 104 -2.09 4.44 5.32
N PHE A 105 -2.74 3.55 4.55
CA PHE A 105 -2.27 3.19 3.22
C PHE A 105 -2.29 4.37 2.25
N GLN A 106 -3.31 5.22 2.27
CA GLN A 106 -3.34 6.45 1.48
C GLN A 106 -2.21 7.42 1.86
N THR A 107 -1.82 7.48 3.13
CA THR A 107 -0.63 8.23 3.58
C THR A 107 0.64 7.62 2.97
N VAL A 108 0.82 6.30 3.01
CA VAL A 108 1.94 5.61 2.35
C VAL A 108 2.01 5.95 0.86
N LEU A 109 0.89 5.89 0.15
CA LEU A 109 0.82 6.25 -1.27
C LEU A 109 1.18 7.72 -1.51
N SER A 110 0.82 8.62 -0.60
CA SER A 110 1.21 10.03 -0.65
C SER A 110 2.71 10.22 -0.47
N GLU A 111 3.31 9.49 0.47
CA GLU A 111 4.76 9.52 0.70
C GLU A 111 5.55 8.93 -0.48
N MET A 112 4.99 7.92 -1.16
CA MET A 112 5.54 7.43 -2.43
C MET A 112 5.56 8.54 -3.48
N LEU A 113 4.46 9.28 -3.66
CA LEU A 113 4.41 10.40 -4.62
C LEU A 113 5.40 11.51 -4.26
N ASN A 114 5.43 11.91 -2.99
CA ASN A 114 6.37 12.92 -2.48
C ASN A 114 7.82 12.53 -2.77
N TYR A 115 8.18 11.25 -2.58
CA TYR A 115 9.51 10.74 -2.87
C TYR A 115 9.83 10.82 -4.36
N LEU A 116 8.92 10.33 -5.21
CA LEU A 116 9.11 10.34 -6.66
C LEU A 116 9.25 11.77 -7.19
N GLU A 117 8.46 12.73 -6.71
CA GLU A 117 8.53 14.14 -7.10
C GLU A 117 9.89 14.77 -6.83
N LYS A 118 10.45 14.56 -5.64
CA LYS A 118 11.79 15.06 -5.26
C LYS A 118 12.90 14.49 -6.13
N HIS A 119 12.74 13.26 -6.61
CA HIS A 119 13.76 12.57 -7.40
C HIS A 119 13.53 12.63 -8.92
N THR A 120 12.39 13.14 -9.38
CA THR A 120 12.13 13.37 -10.83
C THR A 120 12.88 14.61 -11.33
N THR A 121 13.11 15.60 -10.47
CA THR A 121 13.67 16.93 -10.82
C THR A 121 15.20 16.98 -10.82
N HIS A 122 15.89 16.00 -10.23
CA HIS A 122 17.34 16.04 -10.04
C HIS A 122 18.21 15.72 -11.28
N LYS A 123 17.63 15.53 -12.47
CA LYS A 123 18.39 15.12 -13.66
C LYS A 123 18.27 16.04 -14.88
N ASN A 124 17.70 17.25 -14.73
CA ASN A 124 17.54 18.22 -15.82
C ASN A 124 18.40 19.49 -15.69
N GLY A 125 19.38 19.53 -14.79
CA GLY A 125 20.29 20.67 -14.64
C GLY A 125 21.76 20.27 -14.67
N GLY A 126 22.45 20.56 -15.78
CA GLY A 126 23.91 20.70 -15.82
C GLY A 126 24.66 19.72 -16.74
N ALA A 127 24.68 20.00 -18.04
CA ALA A 127 25.80 19.64 -18.90
C ALA A 127 26.71 20.88 -19.05
N ALA A 128 27.93 20.81 -18.50
CA ALA A 128 29.14 21.60 -18.77
C ALA A 128 30.23 21.06 -17.81
N ASP A 129 30.99 20.04 -18.21
CA ASP A 129 32.27 20.08 -18.94
C ASP A 129 33.52 20.50 -18.10
N SER A 130 34.56 19.66 -18.26
CA SER A 130 35.99 19.84 -17.96
C SER A 130 36.51 19.76 -16.51
N GLY A 131 37.33 18.73 -16.21
CA GLY A 131 38.17 18.69 -15.00
C GLY A 131 38.82 17.35 -14.60
N GLN A 132 39.66 16.81 -15.48
CA GLN A 132 40.60 15.67 -15.35
C GLN A 132 41.21 15.35 -13.95
N GLY A 133 41.28 14.05 -13.58
CA GLY A 133 42.09 13.55 -12.45
C GLY A 133 42.09 12.03 -12.28
N HIS A 134 43.23 11.39 -12.57
CA HIS A 134 43.54 9.95 -12.50
C HIS A 134 43.59 9.38 -11.05
N ALA A 135 43.15 8.12 -10.82
CA ALA A 135 43.94 7.00 -10.25
C ALA A 135 43.10 5.81 -9.68
N ASN A 136 43.17 4.67 -10.38
CA ASN A 136 43.32 3.25 -10.00
C ASN A 136 42.51 2.52 -8.88
N SER A 137 42.01 1.34 -9.28
CA SER A 137 41.80 0.03 -8.60
C SER A 137 40.92 -0.13 -7.35
N GLU A 138 39.80 -0.84 -7.49
CA GLU A 138 39.67 -2.25 -7.06
C GLU A 138 38.37 -2.89 -7.63
N LYS A 139 38.50 -4.11 -8.17
CA LYS A 139 37.38 -4.93 -8.69
C LYS A 139 36.84 -5.82 -7.58
N ALA A 140 35.53 -5.80 -7.34
CA ALA A 140 34.79 -6.93 -6.77
C ALA A 140 33.35 -6.99 -7.35
N PRO A 141 32.75 -8.19 -7.56
CA PRO A 141 31.75 -8.41 -8.60
C PRO A 141 30.29 -8.39 -8.10
N LEU A 142 29.45 -7.62 -8.80
CA LEU A 142 28.00 -7.83 -8.89
C LEU A 142 27.73 -9.06 -9.77
N ARG A 143 27.42 -10.23 -9.20
CA ARG A 143 26.55 -11.29 -9.78
C ARG A 143 26.13 -12.29 -8.70
N LYS A 144 24.96 -12.12 -8.09
CA LYS A 144 24.21 -13.20 -7.41
C LYS A 144 22.80 -12.71 -7.05
N ALA A 145 21.91 -12.72 -8.03
CA ALA A 145 20.47 -12.59 -7.80
C ALA A 145 19.63 -13.29 -8.89
N SER A 146 20.21 -13.66 -10.04
CA SER A 146 19.47 -14.30 -11.14
C SER A 146 19.44 -15.83 -11.12
N GLU A 147 20.26 -16.52 -10.33
CA GLU A 147 20.31 -18.01 -10.32
C GLU A 147 19.38 -18.68 -9.30
N ALA A 148 18.76 -17.92 -8.38
CA ALA A 148 17.87 -18.49 -7.37
C ALA A 148 16.44 -18.74 -7.91
N ALA A 149 15.94 -17.87 -8.81
CA ALA A 149 14.58 -17.97 -9.34
C ALA A 149 14.39 -19.12 -10.34
N GLU A 150 15.43 -19.49 -11.11
CA GLU A 150 15.34 -20.59 -12.08
C GLU A 150 15.41 -21.98 -11.42
N LYS A 151 16.00 -22.10 -10.23
CA LYS A 151 16.07 -23.39 -9.51
C LYS A 151 14.75 -23.78 -8.84
N GLU A 152 13.96 -22.82 -8.37
CA GLU A 152 12.67 -23.09 -7.72
C GLU A 152 11.59 -23.58 -8.72
N ASP A 153 11.50 -22.95 -9.90
CA ASP A 153 10.54 -23.33 -10.94
C ASP A 153 10.82 -24.74 -11.52
N GLY A 154 12.11 -25.10 -11.66
CA GLY A 154 12.53 -26.42 -12.11
C GLY A 154 12.23 -27.55 -11.13
N GLU A 155 12.30 -27.28 -9.82
CA GLU A 155 12.00 -28.28 -8.79
C GLU A 155 10.50 -28.52 -8.65
N GLU A 156 9.66 -27.48 -8.79
CA GLU A 156 8.21 -27.61 -8.76
C GLU A 156 7.67 -28.39 -9.98
N ARG A 157 8.21 -28.14 -11.18
CA ARG A 157 7.85 -28.90 -12.40
C ARG A 157 8.20 -30.38 -12.29
N ARG A 158 9.34 -30.74 -11.68
CA ARG A 158 9.72 -32.14 -11.46
C ARG A 158 8.84 -32.86 -10.45
N ARG A 159 8.34 -32.16 -9.43
CA ARG A 159 7.40 -32.74 -8.45
C ARG A 159 6.02 -33.01 -9.04
N ARG A 160 5.53 -32.16 -9.95
CA ARG A 160 4.23 -32.37 -10.62
C ARG A 160 4.25 -33.55 -11.60
N GLY A 161 5.34 -33.76 -12.34
CA GLY A 161 5.45 -34.87 -13.32
C GLY A 161 5.54 -36.28 -12.73
N ARG A 162 5.75 -36.44 -11.41
CA ARG A 162 5.87 -37.76 -10.76
C ARG A 162 4.55 -38.27 -10.17
N LYS A 163 3.50 -37.44 -10.12
CA LYS A 163 2.19 -37.82 -9.55
C LYS A 163 1.20 -38.41 -10.56
N GLU A 164 1.56 -38.48 -11.84
CA GLU A 164 0.67 -38.96 -12.93
C GLU A 164 1.20 -40.22 -13.64
N ARG A 165 1.95 -41.07 -12.95
CA ARG A 165 2.29 -42.43 -13.44
C ARG A 165 1.95 -43.48 -12.41
#